data_AF-A0A5C9CKX9-F1
#
_entry.id   AF-A0A5C9CKX9-F1
#
_cell.length_a   1.000
_cell.length_b   1.000
_cell.length_c   1.000
_cell.angle_alpha   90.00
_cell.angle_beta   90.00
_cell.angle_gamma   90.00
#
_symmetry.space_group_name_H-M   'P 1'
#
loop_
_entity.id
_entity.type
_entity.pdbx_description
1 polymer ?
#
loop_
_entity_poly.entity_id
_entity_poly.type
_entity_poly.pdbx_seq_one_letter_code
_entity_poly.pdbx_strand_id
1 'polypeptide(L)'
;MTTPSPTALLRQMFDAAIAAAQPALCLPSHLPTPPKGRTIVIGAGKASAAMAQALEAHWPGPLEGLVITRYGYQQPCQRIEIVQAAHPVPDAAGLLATQRLLQTVQGLTSDDLVIALISGGGSSLLVAPGAGLTLADKQNVNKDLLASGATISEMNCVRRHLSSIKGGRLGAACYPAQVLTLLISDVPGDSPMDIASGPTVADSTTCADALDIVTRYQITLPTAAHQLLESGAGETVKPGDLRLQNSTVRMITAPQMALEAAAKVAQAAGYTPY
;
A
#
# COMPACT_ATOMS: atom_id res chain seq x y z
N MET A 1 42.07 -10.36 -10.60
CA MET A 1 40.72 -10.61 -11.14
C MET A 1 40.64 -9.89 -12.48
N THR A 2 40.25 -10.58 -13.54
CA THR A 2 40.06 -9.96 -14.87
C THR A 2 38.91 -8.98 -14.81
N THR A 3 39.16 -7.72 -15.19
CA THR A 3 38.13 -6.68 -15.26
C THR A 3 37.01 -7.15 -16.19
N PRO A 4 35.74 -7.21 -15.74
CA PRO A 4 34.63 -7.59 -16.60
C PRO A 4 34.54 -6.64 -17.81
N SER A 5 34.08 -7.15 -18.96
CA SER A 5 33.78 -6.27 -20.09
C SER A 5 32.71 -5.24 -19.69
N PRO A 6 32.67 -4.04 -20.30
CA PRO A 6 31.68 -3.02 -19.95
C PRO A 6 30.24 -3.55 -19.99
N THR A 7 29.89 -4.33 -21.01
CA THR A 7 28.56 -4.96 -21.12
C THR A 7 28.28 -5.94 -19.98
N ALA A 8 29.26 -6.76 -19.59
CA ALA A 8 29.10 -7.69 -18.48
C ALA A 8 28.91 -6.96 -17.15
N LEU A 9 29.65 -5.88 -16.91
CA LEU A 9 29.50 -5.06 -15.72
C LEU A 9 28.12 -4.38 -15.65
N LEU A 10 27.70 -3.73 -16.75
CA LEU A 10 26.38 -3.09 -16.83
C LEU A 10 25.25 -4.10 -16.60
N ARG A 11 25.40 -5.32 -17.14
CA ARG A 11 24.45 -6.40 -16.90
C ARG A 11 24.40 -6.83 -15.43
N GLN A 12 25.55 -6.98 -14.77
CA GLN A 12 25.62 -7.30 -13.34
C GLN A 12 24.99 -6.21 -12.47
N MET A 13 25.21 -4.93 -12.80
CA MET A 13 24.57 -3.81 -12.13
C MET A 13 23.04 -3.86 -12.28
N PHE A 14 22.56 -4.10 -13.51
CA PHE A 14 21.14 -4.26 -13.79
C PHE A 14 20.52 -5.44 -13.01
N ASP A 15 21.16 -6.61 -13.06
CA ASP A 15 20.68 -7.80 -12.35
C ASP A 15 20.64 -7.57 -10.83
N ALA A 16 21.60 -6.84 -10.26
CA ALA A 16 21.60 -6.46 -8.84
C ALA A 16 20.46 -5.51 -8.48
N ALA A 17 20.18 -4.50 -9.31
CA ALA A 17 19.04 -3.61 -9.12
C ALA A 17 17.70 -4.36 -9.17
N ILE A 18 17.57 -5.27 -10.15
CA ILE A 18 16.38 -6.12 -10.27
C ILE A 18 16.24 -7.04 -9.05
N ALA A 19 17.33 -7.69 -8.61
CA ALA A 19 17.31 -8.56 -7.44
C ALA A 19 16.88 -7.82 -6.16
N ALA A 20 17.35 -6.59 -5.97
CA ALA A 20 16.96 -5.76 -4.82
C ALA A 20 15.46 -5.44 -4.78
N ALA A 21 14.78 -5.42 -5.93
CA ALA A 21 13.35 -5.15 -6.05
C ALA A 21 12.47 -6.42 -6.10
N GLN A 22 13.05 -7.62 -6.08
CA GLN A 22 12.30 -8.88 -6.11
C GLN A 22 11.78 -9.24 -4.71
N PRO A 23 10.44 -9.38 -4.51
CA PRO A 23 9.89 -9.72 -3.19
C PRO A 23 10.47 -11.01 -2.60
N ALA A 24 10.75 -12.02 -3.41
CA ALA A 24 11.35 -13.28 -2.96
C ALA A 24 12.74 -13.12 -2.32
N LEU A 25 13.47 -12.06 -2.67
CA LEU A 25 14.83 -11.81 -2.19
C LEU A 25 14.87 -10.77 -1.07
N CYS A 26 14.07 -9.70 -1.16
CA CYS A 26 14.12 -8.61 -0.18
C CYS A 26 13.16 -8.81 1.01
N LEU A 27 11.99 -9.43 0.82
CA LEU A 27 10.97 -9.55 1.86
C LEU A 27 11.39 -10.40 3.08
N PRO A 28 12.07 -11.57 2.92
CA PRO A 28 12.33 -12.47 4.04
C PRO A 28 13.08 -11.83 5.21
N SER A 29 14.04 -10.94 4.96
CA SER A 29 14.80 -10.24 6.00
C SER A 29 13.98 -9.25 6.83
N HIS A 30 12.76 -8.93 6.41
CA HIS A 30 11.86 -8.03 7.14
C HIS A 30 10.79 -8.75 7.94
N LEU A 31 10.68 -10.07 7.82
CA LEU A 31 9.68 -10.86 8.52
C LEU A 31 9.94 -10.88 10.04
N PRO A 32 8.92 -10.65 10.87
CA PRO A 32 9.03 -10.79 12.31
C PRO A 32 8.94 -12.27 12.70
N THR A 33 9.09 -12.55 13.99
CA THR A 33 8.72 -13.85 14.55
C THR A 33 7.19 -13.99 14.60
N PRO A 34 6.64 -15.21 14.47
CA PRO A 34 5.21 -15.43 14.69
C PRO A 34 4.74 -14.95 16.07
N PRO A 35 3.53 -14.39 16.17
CA PRO A 35 2.97 -13.94 17.43
C PRO A 35 2.45 -15.14 18.24
N LYS A 36 1.89 -14.88 19.43
CA LYS A 36 1.22 -15.91 20.23
C LYS A 36 -0.13 -16.31 19.63
N GLY A 37 -0.86 -15.34 19.08
CA GLY A 37 -2.15 -15.52 18.44
C GLY A 37 -2.02 -15.80 16.94
N ARG A 38 -2.97 -15.27 16.16
CA ARG A 38 -3.06 -15.49 14.72
C ARG A 38 -2.10 -14.59 13.95
N THR A 39 -1.65 -15.09 12.80
CA THR A 39 -0.99 -14.26 11.78
C THR A 39 -1.95 -14.07 10.61
N ILE A 40 -2.32 -12.82 10.35
CA ILE A 40 -3.25 -12.45 9.29
C ILE A 40 -2.49 -11.62 8.26
N VAL A 41 -2.55 -12.04 7.00
CA VAL A 41 -1.91 -11.33 5.88
C VAL A 41 -2.98 -10.61 5.08
N ILE A 42 -2.85 -9.30 4.99
CA ILE A 42 -3.69 -8.47 4.12
C ILE A 42 -2.81 -7.72 3.15
N GLY A 43 -3.36 -7.25 2.03
CA GLY A 43 -2.54 -6.44 1.15
C GLY A 43 -3.22 -6.06 -0.14
N ALA A 44 -2.62 -5.08 -0.80
CA ALA A 44 -3.00 -4.75 -2.16
C ALA A 44 -1.91 -4.01 -2.92
N GLY A 45 -1.88 -4.24 -4.23
CA GLY A 45 -0.95 -3.57 -5.13
C GLY A 45 -0.43 -4.49 -6.22
N LYS A 46 0.25 -3.90 -7.20
CA LYS A 46 0.82 -4.59 -8.36
C LYS A 46 1.81 -5.72 -7.99
N ALA A 47 2.54 -5.57 -6.89
CA ALA A 47 3.51 -6.55 -6.42
C ALA A 47 2.99 -7.40 -5.24
N SER A 48 1.81 -7.07 -4.70
CA SER A 48 1.31 -7.65 -3.45
C SER A 48 1.14 -9.18 -3.51
N ALA A 49 0.71 -9.75 -4.65
CA ALA A 49 0.61 -11.20 -4.80
C ALA A 49 1.98 -11.90 -4.76
N ALA A 50 3.02 -11.30 -5.34
CA ALA A 50 4.39 -11.82 -5.25
C ALA A 50 4.97 -11.67 -3.84
N MET A 51 4.62 -10.58 -3.14
CA MET A 51 4.94 -10.42 -1.72
C MET A 51 4.25 -11.49 -0.86
N ALA A 52 2.99 -11.79 -1.14
CA ALA A 52 2.22 -12.80 -0.42
C ALA A 52 2.84 -14.19 -0.57
N GLN A 53 3.19 -14.57 -1.81
CA GLN A 53 3.88 -15.83 -2.09
C GLN A 53 5.24 -15.90 -1.37
N ALA A 54 6.03 -14.83 -1.42
CA ALA A 54 7.33 -14.79 -0.76
C ALA A 54 7.19 -14.91 0.77
N LEU A 55 6.22 -14.22 1.36
CA LEU A 55 5.91 -14.33 2.79
C LEU A 55 5.50 -15.75 3.14
N GLU A 56 4.55 -16.34 2.40
CA GLU A 56 4.03 -17.68 2.68
C GLU A 56 5.12 -18.75 2.60
N ALA A 57 6.08 -18.61 1.68
CA ALA A 57 7.22 -19.53 1.56
C ALA A 57 8.22 -19.46 2.72
N HIS A 58 8.31 -18.31 3.40
CA HIS A 58 9.30 -18.07 4.47
C HIS A 58 8.67 -18.01 5.87
N TRP A 59 7.34 -18.06 5.98
CA TRP A 59 6.66 -17.98 7.27
C TRP A 59 6.61 -19.35 7.96
N PRO A 60 7.18 -19.50 9.17
CA PRO A 60 7.35 -20.80 9.82
C PRO A 60 6.10 -21.31 10.55
N GLY A 61 5.02 -20.53 10.61
CA GLY A 61 3.82 -20.85 11.37
C GLY A 61 2.54 -20.90 10.53
N PRO A 62 1.37 -21.14 11.16
CA PRO A 62 0.09 -20.94 10.52
C PRO A 62 -0.10 -19.47 10.16
N LEU A 63 -0.76 -19.23 9.03
CA LEU A 63 -1.18 -17.92 8.58
C LEU A 63 -2.46 -18.07 7.76
N GLU A 64 -3.25 -17.01 7.72
CA GLU A 64 -4.43 -16.86 6.86
C GLU A 64 -4.43 -15.45 6.28
N GLY A 65 -5.20 -15.20 5.23
CA GLY A 65 -5.22 -13.85 4.66
C GLY A 65 -5.88 -13.69 3.30
N LEU A 66 -5.98 -12.44 2.88
CA LEU A 66 -6.49 -12.04 1.57
C LEU A 66 -5.68 -10.88 1.02
N VAL A 67 -5.11 -11.06 -0.18
CA VAL A 67 -4.32 -10.05 -0.88
C VAL A 67 -4.92 -9.76 -2.25
N ILE A 68 -5.04 -8.48 -2.60
CA ILE A 68 -5.69 -8.00 -3.82
C ILE A 68 -4.64 -7.54 -4.84
N THR A 69 -4.60 -8.18 -6.00
CA THR A 69 -3.71 -7.81 -7.11
C THR A 69 -4.52 -7.46 -8.37
N ARG A 70 -3.83 -7.06 -9.44
CA ARG A 70 -4.46 -6.78 -10.74
C ARG A 70 -4.71 -8.07 -11.54
N TYR A 71 -5.70 -8.05 -12.42
CA TYR A 71 -6.01 -9.17 -13.33
C TYR A 71 -4.78 -9.65 -14.10
N GLY A 72 -4.59 -10.97 -14.13
CA GLY A 72 -3.46 -11.64 -14.77
C GLY A 72 -2.19 -11.76 -13.93
N TYR A 73 -2.17 -11.22 -12.70
CA TYR A 73 -0.97 -11.18 -11.84
C TYR A 73 -1.14 -11.94 -10.53
N GLN A 74 -2.04 -12.93 -10.51
CA GLN A 74 -2.15 -13.84 -9.38
C GLN A 74 -0.85 -14.65 -9.21
N GLN A 75 -0.57 -15.05 -7.97
CA GLN A 75 0.54 -15.94 -7.65
C GLN A 75 -0.01 -17.16 -6.91
N PRO A 76 0.58 -18.35 -7.09
CA PRO A 76 0.15 -19.52 -6.35
C PRO A 76 0.52 -19.35 -4.88
N CYS A 77 -0.51 -19.21 -4.04
CA CYS A 77 -0.45 -19.24 -2.58
C CYS A 77 -1.39 -20.36 -2.11
N GLN A 78 -1.01 -21.08 -1.05
CA GLN A 78 -1.79 -22.18 -0.49
C GLN A 78 -2.68 -21.72 0.66
N ARG A 79 -2.26 -20.69 1.40
CA ARG A 79 -2.89 -20.24 2.65
C ARG A 79 -3.43 -18.82 2.55
N ILE A 80 -2.81 -17.98 1.73
CA ILE A 80 -3.27 -16.62 1.43
C ILE A 80 -4.16 -16.66 0.19
N GLU A 81 -5.39 -16.17 0.31
CA GLU A 81 -6.26 -15.99 -0.85
C GLU A 81 -5.76 -14.81 -1.70
N ILE A 82 -5.56 -15.04 -3.00
CA ILE A 82 -5.21 -13.99 -3.96
C ILE A 82 -6.45 -13.64 -4.78
N VAL A 83 -6.95 -12.42 -4.62
CA VAL A 83 -8.09 -11.90 -5.37
C VAL A 83 -7.61 -10.90 -6.43
N GLN A 84 -8.27 -10.89 -7.59
CA GLN A 84 -7.94 -9.98 -8.68
C GLN A 84 -9.01 -8.88 -8.80
N ALA A 85 -8.56 -7.66 -9.09
CA ALA A 85 -9.41 -6.49 -9.31
C ALA A 85 -8.82 -5.55 -10.37
N ALA A 86 -9.60 -4.56 -10.80
CA ALA A 86 -9.17 -3.62 -11.82
C ALA A 86 -8.17 -2.58 -11.30
N HIS A 87 -7.20 -2.26 -12.16
CA HIS A 87 -6.26 -1.16 -12.03
C HIS A 87 -6.00 -0.63 -13.45
N PRO A 88 -5.97 0.70 -13.69
CA PRO A 88 -5.90 1.78 -12.69
C PRO A 88 -7.26 2.30 -12.21
N VAL A 89 -8.36 1.91 -12.84
CA VAL A 89 -9.72 2.34 -12.46
C VAL A 89 -10.34 1.26 -11.56
N PRO A 90 -10.83 1.60 -10.34
CA PRO A 90 -11.52 0.69 -9.44
C PRO A 90 -12.70 -0.05 -10.08
N ASP A 91 -12.98 -1.28 -9.67
CA ASP A 91 -14.16 -2.04 -10.09
C ASP A 91 -14.91 -2.70 -8.90
N ALA A 92 -15.98 -3.43 -9.23
CA ALA A 92 -16.80 -4.13 -8.24
C ALA A 92 -16.05 -5.29 -7.56
N ALA A 93 -15.14 -5.96 -8.27
CA ALA A 93 -14.31 -7.02 -7.69
C ALA A 93 -13.42 -6.47 -6.57
N GLY A 94 -12.78 -5.32 -6.80
CA GLY A 94 -12.00 -4.62 -5.78
C GLY A 94 -12.85 -4.22 -4.56
N LEU A 95 -14.09 -3.77 -4.78
CA LEU A 95 -15.01 -3.42 -3.70
C LEU A 95 -15.35 -4.64 -2.83
N LEU A 96 -15.77 -5.75 -3.44
CA LEU A 96 -16.12 -6.98 -2.73
C LEU A 96 -14.90 -7.58 -2.01
N ALA A 97 -13.75 -7.60 -2.67
CA ALA A 97 -12.50 -8.10 -2.08
C ALA A 97 -12.09 -7.27 -0.86
N THR A 98 -12.22 -5.94 -0.95
CA THR A 98 -11.91 -5.03 0.17
C THR A 98 -12.86 -5.21 1.35
N GLN A 99 -14.15 -5.45 1.10
CA GLN A 99 -15.12 -5.77 2.15
C GLN A 99 -14.75 -7.07 2.89
N ARG A 100 -14.35 -8.11 2.15
CA ARG A 100 -13.89 -9.37 2.73
C ARG A 100 -12.59 -9.20 3.52
N LEU A 101 -11.64 -8.43 2.99
CA LEU A 101 -10.40 -8.07 3.69
C LEU A 101 -10.69 -7.34 5.01
N LEU A 102 -11.69 -6.45 5.05
CA LEU A 102 -12.07 -5.80 6.30
C LEU A 102 -12.68 -6.77 7.32
N GLN A 103 -13.37 -7.82 6.88
CA GLN A 103 -13.90 -8.86 7.75
C GLN A 103 -12.78 -9.72 8.37
N THR A 104 -11.69 -9.99 7.64
CA THR A 104 -10.57 -10.79 8.16
C THR A 104 -9.82 -10.10 9.30
N VAL A 105 -9.91 -8.77 9.41
CA VAL A 105 -9.26 -7.99 10.46
C VAL A 105 -10.19 -7.57 11.60
N GLN A 106 -11.41 -8.13 11.67
CA GLN A 106 -12.31 -7.90 12.81
C GLN A 106 -12.02 -8.85 13.97
N GLY A 107 -12.30 -8.39 15.19
CA GLY A 107 -12.24 -9.23 16.40
C GLY A 107 -10.82 -9.71 16.75
N LEU A 108 -9.80 -8.92 16.40
CA LEU A 108 -8.43 -9.25 16.73
C LEU A 108 -8.12 -8.93 18.19
N THR A 109 -7.07 -9.56 18.70
CA THR A 109 -6.55 -9.34 20.06
C THR A 109 -5.13 -8.80 20.00
N SER A 110 -4.59 -8.35 21.14
CA SER A 110 -3.19 -7.90 21.24
C SER A 110 -2.16 -9.01 21.01
N ASP A 111 -2.59 -10.28 21.02
CA ASP A 111 -1.75 -11.42 20.71
C ASP A 111 -1.72 -11.74 19.21
N ASP A 112 -2.56 -11.11 18.39
CA ASP A 112 -2.59 -11.30 16.93
C ASP A 112 -1.60 -10.35 16.22
N LEU A 113 -1.13 -10.76 15.04
CA LEU A 113 -0.31 -9.97 14.13
C LEU A 113 -0.98 -9.85 12.77
N VAL A 114 -1.11 -8.62 12.28
CA VAL A 114 -1.47 -8.32 10.90
C VAL A 114 -0.22 -7.92 10.11
N ILE A 115 0.08 -8.61 9.02
CA ILE A 115 1.13 -8.22 8.07
C ILE A 115 0.46 -7.65 6.83
N ALA A 116 0.60 -6.34 6.64
CA ALA A 116 0.03 -5.60 5.50
C ALA A 116 1.05 -5.47 4.37
N LEU A 117 0.80 -6.16 3.26
CA LEU A 117 1.64 -6.19 2.05
C LEU A 117 1.13 -5.15 1.04
N ILE A 118 1.76 -3.98 1.01
CA ILE A 118 1.26 -2.83 0.27
C ILE A 118 2.26 -2.42 -0.80
N SER A 119 1.77 -2.22 -2.03
CA SER A 119 2.60 -1.71 -3.12
C SER A 119 1.84 -0.71 -3.99
N GLY A 120 2.55 -0.14 -4.96
CA GLY A 120 1.98 0.66 -6.05
C GLY A 120 0.72 0.09 -6.67
N GLY A 121 -0.24 0.95 -6.99
CA GLY A 121 -1.56 0.59 -7.53
C GLY A 121 -2.61 0.23 -6.49
N GLY A 122 -2.22 0.06 -5.22
CA GLY A 122 -3.15 -0.30 -4.14
C GLY A 122 -4.33 0.66 -3.96
N SER A 123 -4.20 1.96 -4.30
CA SER A 123 -5.31 2.92 -4.18
C SER A 123 -6.53 2.55 -5.02
N SER A 124 -6.31 1.92 -6.18
CA SER A 124 -7.37 1.45 -7.09
C SER A 124 -7.92 0.07 -6.74
N LEU A 125 -7.09 -0.77 -6.11
CA LEU A 125 -7.43 -2.14 -5.73
C LEU A 125 -8.16 -2.21 -4.38
N LEU A 126 -7.77 -1.35 -3.42
CA LEU A 126 -8.41 -1.18 -2.11
C LEU A 126 -9.59 -0.21 -2.22
N VAL A 127 -10.72 -0.73 -2.67
CA VAL A 127 -11.92 0.04 -2.96
C VAL A 127 -12.84 0.02 -1.75
N ALA A 128 -12.87 1.12 -1.00
CA ALA A 128 -13.84 1.33 0.05
C ALA A 128 -14.35 2.79 0.02
N PRO A 129 -15.54 3.04 -0.51
CA PRO A 129 -16.20 4.35 -0.42
C PRO A 129 -16.43 4.75 1.04
N GLY A 130 -16.37 6.05 1.32
CA GLY A 130 -16.84 6.59 2.60
C GLY A 130 -18.35 6.38 2.76
N ALA A 131 -18.87 6.64 3.96
CA ALA A 131 -20.29 6.50 4.24
C ALA A 131 -21.15 7.32 3.25
N GLY A 132 -22.20 6.70 2.71
CA GLY A 132 -23.09 7.32 1.71
C GLY A 132 -22.55 7.40 0.29
N LEU A 133 -21.29 7.02 0.04
CA LEU A 133 -20.69 7.03 -1.29
C LEU A 133 -20.76 5.66 -1.97
N THR A 134 -20.96 5.69 -3.28
CA THR A 134 -20.92 4.51 -4.15
C THR A 134 -19.55 4.32 -4.80
N LEU A 135 -19.34 3.19 -5.47
CA LEU A 135 -18.19 2.99 -6.35
C LEU A 135 -18.14 4.03 -7.49
N ALA A 136 -19.30 4.32 -8.09
CA ALA A 136 -19.41 5.29 -9.18
C ALA A 136 -19.00 6.69 -8.71
N ASP A 137 -19.41 7.09 -7.51
CA ASP A 137 -18.99 8.36 -6.90
C ASP A 137 -17.47 8.46 -6.79
N LYS A 138 -16.80 7.41 -6.29
CA LYS A 138 -15.34 7.39 -6.20
C LYS A 138 -14.67 7.48 -7.57
N GLN A 139 -15.21 6.77 -8.58
CA GLN A 139 -14.67 6.78 -9.94
C GLN A 139 -14.79 8.18 -10.55
N ASN A 140 -15.95 8.83 -10.41
CA ASN A 140 -16.21 10.17 -10.91
C ASN A 140 -15.31 11.21 -10.23
N VAL A 141 -15.25 11.22 -8.90
CA VAL A 141 -14.36 12.15 -8.17
C VAL A 141 -12.90 11.94 -8.55
N ASN A 142 -12.45 10.69 -8.72
CA ASN A 142 -11.07 10.42 -9.15
C ASN A 142 -10.81 10.87 -10.60
N LYS A 143 -11.80 10.76 -11.49
CA LYS A 143 -11.71 11.27 -12.86
C LYS A 143 -11.57 12.80 -12.86
N ASP A 144 -12.38 13.49 -12.06
CA ASP A 144 -12.35 14.95 -11.97
C ASP A 144 -11.05 15.46 -11.35
N LEU A 145 -10.54 14.77 -10.32
CA LEU A 145 -9.22 15.03 -9.73
C LEU A 145 -8.08 14.87 -10.75
N LEU A 146 -8.14 13.85 -11.62
CA LEU A 146 -7.13 13.67 -12.67
C LEU A 146 -7.20 14.76 -13.74
N ALA A 147 -8.40 15.27 -14.02
CA ALA A 147 -8.63 16.32 -15.02
C ALA A 147 -8.33 17.74 -14.49
N SER A 148 -8.27 17.94 -13.18
CA SER A 148 -8.16 19.27 -12.58
C SER A 148 -6.75 19.86 -12.55
N GLY A 149 -5.71 19.05 -12.79
CA GLY A 149 -4.32 19.46 -12.64
C GLY A 149 -3.84 19.53 -11.18
N ALA A 150 -4.60 18.96 -10.23
CA ALA A 150 -4.15 18.78 -8.86
C ALA A 150 -2.90 17.90 -8.78
N THR A 151 -2.01 18.19 -7.83
CA THR A 151 -0.84 17.35 -7.58
C THR A 151 -1.24 15.99 -7.02
N ILE A 152 -0.39 14.97 -7.16
CA ILE A 152 -0.67 13.63 -6.63
C ILE A 152 -0.93 13.64 -5.12
N SER A 153 -0.22 14.49 -4.36
CA SER A 153 -0.40 14.65 -2.92
C SER A 153 -1.77 15.24 -2.56
N GLU A 154 -2.24 16.24 -3.32
CA GLU A 154 -3.57 16.83 -3.14
C GLU A 154 -4.68 15.86 -3.52
N MET A 155 -4.50 15.14 -4.64
CA MET A 155 -5.41 14.06 -5.01
C MET A 155 -5.48 12.98 -3.93
N ASN A 156 -4.34 12.60 -3.35
CA ASN A 156 -4.28 11.65 -2.25
C ASN A 156 -5.01 12.16 -1.01
N CYS A 157 -4.85 13.44 -0.64
CA CYS A 157 -5.59 14.07 0.44
C CYS A 157 -7.10 13.83 0.27
N VAL A 158 -7.69 14.31 -0.82
CA VAL A 158 -9.13 14.14 -1.08
C VAL A 158 -9.53 12.67 -1.06
N ARG A 159 -8.76 11.78 -1.71
CA ARG A 159 -9.07 10.34 -1.77
C ARG A 159 -9.05 9.64 -0.42
N ARG A 160 -8.17 10.05 0.51
CA ARG A 160 -8.12 9.51 1.88
C ARG A 160 -9.36 9.90 2.66
N HIS A 161 -9.76 11.17 2.61
CA HIS A 161 -10.95 11.65 3.34
C HIS A 161 -12.26 11.06 2.81
N LEU A 162 -12.33 10.68 1.52
CA LEU A 162 -13.52 10.03 0.92
C LEU A 162 -13.50 8.49 0.93
N SER A 163 -12.71 7.87 1.83
CA SER A 163 -12.57 6.41 1.88
C SER A 163 -12.64 5.86 3.30
N SER A 164 -13.38 4.78 3.52
CA SER A 164 -13.49 4.14 4.84
C SER A 164 -12.25 3.38 5.31
N ILE A 165 -11.22 3.18 4.46
CA ILE A 165 -10.02 2.39 4.80
C ILE A 165 -8.69 3.11 4.60
N LYS A 166 -8.66 4.18 3.80
CA LYS A 166 -7.44 4.94 3.52
C LYS A 166 -7.13 5.91 4.67
N GLY A 167 -5.92 6.47 4.71
CA GLY A 167 -5.50 7.39 5.77
C GLY A 167 -5.54 6.75 7.16
N GLY A 168 -4.90 5.58 7.26
CA GLY A 168 -4.71 4.86 8.51
C GLY A 168 -5.92 4.07 9.01
N ARG A 169 -7.09 4.19 8.39
CA ARG A 169 -8.32 3.55 8.86
C ARG A 169 -8.28 2.02 8.82
N LEU A 170 -7.62 1.42 7.83
CA LEU A 170 -7.41 -0.03 7.83
C LEU A 170 -6.49 -0.47 8.98
N GLY A 171 -5.42 0.29 9.23
CA GLY A 171 -4.55 0.05 10.38
C GLY A 171 -5.32 0.15 11.70
N ALA A 172 -6.14 1.19 11.85
CA ALA A 172 -6.96 1.37 13.04
C ALA A 172 -8.03 0.29 13.22
N ALA A 173 -8.54 -0.30 12.12
CA ALA A 173 -9.46 -1.42 12.18
C ALA A 173 -8.81 -2.72 12.71
N CYS A 174 -7.47 -2.81 12.68
CA CYS A 174 -6.74 -3.96 13.22
C CYS A 174 -6.51 -3.87 14.73
N TYR A 175 -6.72 -2.70 15.36
CA TYR A 175 -6.52 -2.52 16.79
C TYR A 175 -7.41 -3.47 17.61
N PRO A 176 -6.91 -4.15 18.67
CA PRO A 176 -5.62 -3.95 19.34
C PRO A 176 -4.42 -4.75 18.83
N ALA A 177 -4.54 -5.48 17.71
CA ALA A 177 -3.45 -6.29 17.17
C ALA A 177 -2.21 -5.48 16.77
N GLN A 178 -1.08 -6.18 16.65
CA GLN A 178 0.12 -5.61 16.05
C GLN A 178 -0.07 -5.50 14.54
N VAL A 179 0.40 -4.40 13.95
CA VAL A 179 0.38 -4.22 12.49
C VAL A 179 1.79 -4.00 11.99
N LEU A 180 2.25 -4.84 11.06
CA LEU A 180 3.49 -4.63 10.31
C LEU A 180 3.15 -4.37 8.85
N THR A 181 3.39 -3.16 8.38
CA THR A 181 3.23 -2.80 6.97
C THR A 181 4.56 -2.93 6.25
N LEU A 182 4.61 -3.81 5.25
CA LEU A 182 5.74 -3.96 4.34
C LEU A 182 5.39 -3.27 3.01
N LEU A 183 6.21 -2.28 2.62
CA LEU A 183 5.96 -1.41 1.48
C LEU A 183 6.94 -1.66 0.34
N ILE A 184 6.39 -1.78 -0.87
CA ILE A 184 7.13 -1.60 -2.12
C ILE A 184 6.68 -0.28 -2.76
N SER A 185 7.59 0.69 -2.81
CA SER A 185 7.29 1.99 -3.40
C SER A 185 7.51 2.02 -4.91
N ASP A 186 6.56 2.62 -5.61
CA ASP A 186 6.70 3.14 -6.97
C ASP A 186 6.22 4.61 -7.06
N VAL A 187 6.12 5.28 -5.90
CA VAL A 187 5.59 6.65 -5.77
C VAL A 187 6.75 7.62 -5.58
N PRO A 188 6.76 8.77 -6.27
CA PRO A 188 7.78 9.80 -6.05
C PRO A 188 7.89 10.21 -4.57
N GLY A 189 9.13 10.26 -4.07
CA GLY A 189 9.42 10.64 -2.68
C GLY A 189 9.21 9.54 -1.64
N ASP A 190 8.75 8.35 -2.04
CA ASP A 190 8.66 7.13 -1.21
C ASP A 190 7.89 7.31 0.13
N SER A 191 7.01 8.32 0.20
CA SER A 191 6.18 8.62 1.35
C SER A 191 5.19 7.48 1.64
N PRO A 192 5.27 6.84 2.83
CA PRO A 192 4.37 5.75 3.17
C PRO A 192 2.88 6.10 3.12
N MET A 193 2.51 7.36 3.38
CA MET A 193 1.11 7.81 3.38
C MET A 193 0.52 7.88 1.96
N ASP A 194 1.38 7.95 0.94
CA ASP A 194 0.97 8.10 -0.46
C ASP A 194 0.90 6.75 -1.17
N ILE A 195 1.69 5.76 -0.74
CA ILE A 195 1.64 4.40 -1.27
C ILE A 195 0.30 3.76 -0.90
N ALA A 196 -0.48 3.42 -1.93
CA ALA A 196 -1.87 2.97 -1.78
C ALA A 196 -2.77 3.93 -0.98
N SER A 197 -2.39 5.20 -0.87
CA SER A 197 -3.04 6.19 -0.01
C SER A 197 -3.01 5.84 1.49
N GLY A 198 -1.94 5.16 1.92
CA GLY A 198 -1.59 4.98 3.34
C GLY A 198 -2.68 4.32 4.17
N PRO A 199 -3.23 3.14 3.79
CA PRO A 199 -4.37 2.55 4.51
C PRO A 199 -4.04 2.18 5.97
N THR A 200 -2.77 1.94 6.28
CA THR A 200 -2.29 1.59 7.62
C THR A 200 -1.38 2.65 8.23
N VAL A 201 -1.27 3.82 7.60
CA VAL A 201 -0.36 4.90 7.99
C VAL A 201 -1.19 6.11 8.41
N ALA A 202 -0.81 6.77 9.50
CA ALA A 202 -1.46 7.98 9.95
C ALA A 202 -1.43 9.08 8.87
N ASP A 203 -2.47 9.91 8.88
CA ASP A 203 -2.66 10.98 7.91
C ASP A 203 -2.82 12.33 8.62
N SER A 204 -1.89 13.24 8.35
CA SER A 204 -1.85 14.57 8.94
C SER A 204 -2.76 15.57 8.22
N THR A 205 -3.25 15.27 7.01
CA THR A 205 -4.21 16.15 6.32
C THR A 205 -5.58 16.07 6.98
N THR A 206 -6.44 17.06 6.76
CA THR A 206 -7.74 17.18 7.40
C THR A 206 -8.86 17.23 6.37
N CYS A 207 -10.11 17.05 6.83
CA CYS A 207 -11.26 17.32 5.97
C CYS A 207 -11.25 18.75 5.41
N ALA A 208 -10.74 19.72 6.17
CA ALA A 208 -10.62 21.10 5.72
C ALA A 208 -9.63 21.24 4.56
N ASP A 209 -8.48 20.54 4.61
CA ASP A 209 -7.53 20.51 3.50
C ASP A 209 -8.16 19.90 2.24
N ALA A 210 -8.94 18.82 2.40
CA ALA A 210 -9.67 18.21 1.29
C ALA A 210 -10.72 19.16 0.69
N LEU A 211 -11.47 19.90 1.52
CA LEU A 211 -12.44 20.91 1.04
C LEU A 211 -11.75 22.08 0.33
N ASP A 212 -10.62 22.55 0.84
CA ASP A 212 -9.84 23.62 0.22
C ASP A 212 -9.37 23.19 -1.18
N ILE A 213 -8.82 21.97 -1.32
CA ILE A 213 -8.41 21.40 -2.61
C ILE A 213 -9.61 21.33 -3.56
N VAL A 214 -10.72 20.75 -3.11
CA VAL A 214 -11.93 20.61 -3.93
C VAL A 214 -12.43 21.97 -4.42
N THR A 215 -12.42 22.98 -3.56
CA THR A 215 -12.84 24.35 -3.88
C THR A 215 -11.89 25.01 -4.87
N ARG A 216 -10.58 24.94 -4.60
CA ARG A 216 -9.52 25.54 -5.41
C ARG A 216 -9.52 25.02 -6.84
N TYR A 217 -9.76 23.72 -7.00
CA TYR A 217 -9.80 23.04 -8.29
C TYR A 217 -11.21 22.93 -8.88
N GLN A 218 -12.23 23.51 -8.23
CA GLN A 218 -13.63 23.50 -8.67
C GLN A 218 -14.16 22.09 -8.98
N ILE A 219 -13.77 21.11 -8.16
CA ILE A 219 -14.16 19.71 -8.33
C ILE A 219 -15.60 19.53 -7.84
N THR A 220 -16.45 18.97 -8.68
CA THR A 220 -17.84 18.69 -8.29
C THR A 220 -17.88 17.42 -7.44
N LEU A 221 -18.29 17.56 -6.18
CA LEU A 221 -18.49 16.43 -5.29
C LEU A 221 -19.96 15.98 -5.26
N PRO A 222 -20.22 14.66 -5.16
CA PRO A 222 -21.52 14.16 -4.74
C PRO A 222 -21.92 14.74 -3.37
N THR A 223 -23.22 14.93 -3.14
CA THR A 223 -23.74 15.51 -1.88
C THR A 223 -23.21 14.77 -0.64
N ALA A 224 -23.17 13.44 -0.67
CA ALA A 224 -22.66 12.65 0.44
C ALA A 224 -21.15 12.88 0.70
N ALA A 225 -20.35 13.14 -0.34
CA ALA A 225 -18.93 13.45 -0.18
C ALA A 225 -18.75 14.82 0.47
N HIS A 226 -19.52 15.81 0.04
CA HIS A 226 -19.50 17.15 0.63
C HIS A 226 -19.88 17.11 2.12
N GLN A 227 -20.99 16.45 2.45
CA GLN A 227 -21.43 16.26 3.84
C GLN A 227 -20.40 15.53 4.70
N LEU A 228 -19.75 14.51 4.15
CA LEU A 228 -18.72 13.73 4.86
C LEU A 228 -17.52 14.61 5.22
N LEU A 229 -17.11 15.51 4.33
CA LEU A 229 -16.02 16.45 4.59
C LEU A 229 -16.45 17.56 5.57
N GLU A 230 -17.58 18.22 5.32
CA GLU A 230 -18.05 19.36 6.15
C GLU A 230 -18.34 18.95 7.60
N SER A 231 -18.93 17.77 7.81
CA SER A 231 -19.23 17.26 9.15
C SER A 231 -17.99 16.77 9.92
N GLY A 232 -16.85 16.60 9.25
CA GLY A 232 -15.67 15.95 9.82
C GLY A 232 -15.79 14.42 9.95
N ALA A 233 -16.91 13.80 9.55
CA ALA A 233 -17.04 12.34 9.55
C ALA A 233 -16.02 11.65 8.61
N GLY A 234 -15.52 12.40 7.62
CA GLY A 234 -14.45 12.01 6.71
C GLY A 234 -13.04 12.16 7.29
N GLU A 235 -12.88 12.42 8.58
CA GLU A 235 -11.57 12.64 9.18
C GLU A 235 -10.76 11.34 9.30
N THR A 236 -9.49 11.41 8.90
CA THR A 236 -8.57 10.27 8.84
C THR A 236 -7.89 10.03 10.18
N VAL A 237 -7.17 8.91 10.30
CA VAL A 237 -6.49 8.55 11.56
C VAL A 237 -5.26 9.42 11.72
N LYS A 238 -5.22 10.23 12.78
CA LYS A 238 -4.17 11.23 12.99
C LYS A 238 -2.88 10.64 13.57
N PRO A 239 -1.73 11.30 13.35
CA PRO A 239 -0.53 10.98 14.10
C PRO A 239 -0.79 11.02 15.61
N GLY A 240 -0.37 9.98 16.34
CA GLY A 240 -0.61 9.83 17.78
C GLY A 240 -1.93 9.14 18.17
N ASP A 241 -2.77 8.75 17.22
CA ASP A 241 -3.97 7.94 17.53
C ASP A 241 -3.55 6.58 18.14
N LEU A 242 -4.12 6.25 19.29
CA LEU A 242 -3.81 5.03 20.04
C LEU A 242 -4.02 3.75 19.21
N ARG A 243 -4.93 3.78 18.22
CA ARG A 243 -5.21 2.62 17.38
C ARG A 243 -4.07 2.26 16.43
N LEU A 244 -3.10 3.17 16.24
CA LEU A 244 -1.88 2.92 15.46
C LEU A 244 -0.64 2.75 16.33
N GLN A 245 -0.75 2.73 17.66
CA GLN A 245 0.41 2.63 18.56
C GLN A 245 1.22 1.34 18.37
N ASN A 246 0.55 0.27 17.93
CA ASN A 246 1.15 -1.04 17.67
C ASN A 246 1.48 -1.26 16.18
N SER A 247 1.44 -0.18 15.38
CA SER A 247 1.69 -0.22 13.94
C SER A 247 3.12 0.17 13.63
N THR A 248 3.79 -0.66 12.84
CA THR A 248 5.14 -0.41 12.32
C THR A 248 5.12 -0.46 10.80
N VAL A 249 5.92 0.40 10.18
CA VAL A 249 5.98 0.52 8.71
C VAL A 249 7.42 0.33 8.27
N ARG A 250 7.64 -0.51 7.26
CA ARG A 250 8.96 -0.78 6.68
C ARG A 250 8.89 -0.68 5.16
N MET A 251 9.71 0.18 4.60
CA MET A 251 9.99 0.15 3.17
C MET A 251 10.94 -1.00 2.90
N ILE A 252 10.49 -2.01 2.14
CA ILE A 252 11.32 -3.17 1.80
C ILE A 252 12.04 -2.98 0.47
N THR A 253 11.45 -2.19 -0.44
CA THR A 253 12.14 -1.74 -1.65
C THR A 253 11.54 -0.43 -2.17
N ALA A 254 12.41 0.38 -2.75
CA ALA A 254 12.11 1.62 -3.44
C ALA A 254 13.07 1.78 -4.63
N PRO A 255 12.78 2.65 -5.62
CA PRO A 255 13.66 2.86 -6.77
C PRO A 255 15.10 3.19 -6.38
N GLN A 256 15.28 4.05 -5.36
CA GLN A 256 16.61 4.43 -4.87
C GLN A 256 17.40 3.22 -4.32
N MET A 257 16.75 2.31 -3.59
CA MET A 257 17.40 1.11 -3.05
C MET A 257 17.91 0.17 -4.17
N ALA A 258 17.17 0.08 -5.29
CA ALA A 258 17.59 -0.68 -6.45
C ALA A 258 18.81 -0.03 -7.14
N LEU A 259 18.82 1.30 -7.26
CA LEU A 259 19.97 2.04 -7.79
C LEU A 259 21.20 1.90 -6.88
N GLU A 260 21.02 1.92 -5.56
CA GLU A 260 22.10 1.68 -4.59
C GLU A 260 22.68 0.26 -4.70
N ALA A 261 21.85 -0.74 -4.99
CA ALA A 261 22.33 -2.10 -5.24
C ALA A 261 23.22 -2.17 -6.49
N ALA A 262 22.81 -1.51 -7.59
CA ALA A 262 23.64 -1.37 -8.78
C ALA A 262 24.93 -0.58 -8.51
N ALA A 263 24.84 0.49 -7.73
CA ALA A 263 25.98 1.33 -7.34
C ALA A 263 27.04 0.53 -6.57
N LYS A 264 26.65 -0.38 -5.67
CA LYS A 264 27.57 -1.29 -4.96
C LYS A 264 28.34 -2.19 -5.92
N VAL A 265 27.70 -2.69 -6.98
CA VAL A 265 28.38 -3.49 -8.02
C VAL A 265 29.41 -2.64 -8.78
N ALA A 266 29.04 -1.40 -9.14
CA ALA A 266 29.97 -0.48 -9.80
C ALA A 266 31.19 -0.15 -8.92
N GLN A 267 30.97 0.13 -7.63
CA GLN A 267 32.03 0.41 -6.65
C GLN A 267 32.98 -0.78 -6.49
N ALA A 268 32.45 -2.00 -6.39
CA ALA A 268 33.27 -3.22 -6.32
C ALA A 268 34.12 -3.44 -7.59
N ALA A 269 33.69 -2.90 -8.73
CA ALA A 269 34.44 -2.93 -9.99
C ALA A 269 35.39 -1.71 -10.17
N GLY A 270 35.48 -0.81 -9.18
CA GLY A 270 36.38 0.34 -9.20
C GLY A 270 35.82 1.61 -9.84
N TYR A 271 34.49 1.69 -10.03
CA TYR A 271 33.82 2.88 -10.56
C TYR A 271 33.11 3.66 -9.45
N THR A 272 33.10 4.99 -9.56
CA THR A 272 32.35 5.87 -8.67
C THR A 272 30.96 6.17 -9.27
N PRO A 273 29.87 5.62 -8.70
CA PRO A 273 28.51 5.96 -9.11
C PRO A 273 28.09 7.31 -8.49
N TYR A 274 27.17 7.99 -9.16
CA TYR A 274 26.57 9.26 -8.73
C TYR A 274 25.04 9.13 -8.68
#